data_AF-A0A6S7K0D1-F1
#
_entry.id   AF-A0A6S7K0D1-F1
#
_cell.length_a   1.000
_cell.length_b   1.000
_cell.length_c   1.000
_cell.angle_alpha   90.00
_cell.angle_beta   90.00
_cell.angle_gamma   90.00
#
_symmetry.space_group_name_H-M   'P 1'
#
loop_
_entity.id
_entity.type
_entity.pdbx_description
1 polymer ?
#
loop_
_entity_poly.entity_id
_entity_poly.type
_entity_poly.pdbx_seq_one_letter_code
_entity_poly.pdbx_strand_id
1 'polypeptide(L)'
;MERESFENAQIAEILNEHFVPIKVDREERPDVDRVYMNFVQATTGHGGWPMNVWLMPDLQPFVGGTYFPPDDSTGRHGFKTILLFLVKQWKENQTRLGMQGSLVMTAIKQQLDVIMSAQQKAPETKCIESLFTKLSGSFDETHGGFGGAPRFPQPSTYF
;
A
#
# COMPACT_ATOMS: atom_id res chain seq x y z
N MET A 1 -4.92 -11.55 6.28
CA MET A 1 -4.31 -12.00 5.02
C MET A 1 -3.03 -12.79 5.24
N GLU A 2 -2.18 -12.41 6.19
CA GLU A 2 -0.90 -13.11 6.43
C GLU A 2 -1.08 -14.61 6.74
N ARG A 3 -1.80 -14.96 7.82
CA ARG A 3 -2.12 -16.37 8.11
C ARG A 3 -3.01 -17.09 7.10
N GLU A 4 -3.99 -16.40 6.53
CA GLU A 4 -5.02 -17.08 5.73
C GLU A 4 -4.62 -17.27 4.25
N SER A 5 -3.83 -16.35 3.70
CA SER A 5 -3.47 -16.34 2.28
C SER A 5 -1.99 -16.65 2.06
N PHE A 6 -1.07 -16.02 2.81
CA PHE A 6 0.37 -16.18 2.57
C PHE A 6 0.95 -17.49 3.16
N GLU A 7 0.31 -18.07 4.18
CA GLU A 7 0.66 -19.41 4.68
C GLU A 7 -0.04 -20.54 3.90
N ASN A 8 -0.96 -20.21 2.98
CA ASN A 8 -1.68 -21.22 2.20
C ASN A 8 -0.77 -21.81 1.11
N ALA A 9 -0.52 -23.12 1.18
CA ALA A 9 0.37 -23.81 0.25
C ALA A 9 0.00 -23.67 -1.24
N GLN A 10 -1.29 -23.66 -1.57
CA GLN A 10 -1.73 -23.51 -2.97
C GLN A 10 -1.49 -22.09 -3.50
N ILE A 11 -1.69 -21.07 -2.66
CA ILE A 11 -1.40 -19.67 -3.03
C ILE A 11 0.11 -19.49 -3.15
N ALA A 12 0.90 -20.05 -2.23
CA ALA A 12 2.35 -20.02 -2.28
C ALA A 12 2.90 -20.67 -3.57
N GLU A 13 2.33 -21.80 -4.00
CA GLU A 13 2.71 -22.46 -5.25
C GLU A 13 2.50 -21.55 -6.47
N ILE A 14 1.32 -20.93 -6.59
CA ILE A 14 1.02 -19.97 -7.66
C ILE A 14 1.98 -18.78 -7.63
N LEU A 15 2.26 -18.24 -6.44
CA LEU A 15 3.19 -17.12 -6.27
C LEU A 15 4.60 -17.50 -6.71
N ASN A 16 5.10 -18.67 -6.32
CA ASN A 16 6.45 -19.13 -6.63
C ASN A 16 6.61 -19.48 -8.12
N GLU A 17 5.56 -19.98 -8.76
CA GLU A 17 5.63 -20.36 -10.19
C GLU A 17 5.58 -19.14 -11.12
N HIS A 18 4.86 -18.09 -10.74
CA HIS A 18 4.48 -17.03 -11.69
C HIS A 18 4.90 -15.62 -11.30
N PHE A 19 5.32 -15.39 -10.06
CA PHE A 19 5.65 -14.06 -9.56
C PHE A 19 7.02 -14.06 -8.88
N VAL A 20 7.54 -12.86 -8.64
CA VAL A 20 8.66 -12.62 -7.72
C VAL A 20 8.07 -11.93 -6.49
N PRO A 21 7.71 -12.67 -5.43
CA PRO A 21 7.10 -12.07 -4.24
C PRO A 21 8.12 -11.22 -3.48
N ILE A 22 7.78 -9.96 -3.21
CA ILE A 22 8.60 -9.06 -2.39
C ILE A 22 7.78 -8.65 -1.18
N LYS A 23 8.29 -8.96 0.01
CA LYS A 23 7.71 -8.49 1.27
C LYS A 23 8.41 -7.21 1.68
N VAL A 24 7.63 -6.16 1.91
CA VAL A 24 8.14 -4.85 2.34
C VAL A 24 7.60 -4.55 3.72
N ASP A 25 8.50 -4.15 4.62
CA ASP A 25 8.13 -3.55 5.89
C ASP A 25 7.97 -2.03 5.70
N ARG A 26 6.76 -1.52 5.98
CA ARG A 26 6.45 -0.09 5.85
C ARG A 26 7.17 0.76 6.89
N GLU A 27 7.54 0.19 8.04
CA GLU A 27 8.21 0.93 9.11
C GLU A 27 9.68 1.17 8.74
N GLU A 28 10.29 0.23 8.01
CA GLU A 28 11.64 0.38 7.47
C GLU A 28 11.66 1.13 6.13
N ARG A 29 10.62 0.96 5.29
CA ARG A 29 10.52 1.55 3.93
C ARG A 29 9.24 2.39 3.74
N PRO A 30 9.05 3.46 4.52
CA PRO A 30 7.89 4.34 4.37
C PRO A 30 7.90 5.10 3.03
N ASP A 31 9.06 5.24 2.40
CA ASP A 31 9.24 5.81 1.07
C ASP A 31 8.56 4.96 -0.01
N VAL A 32 8.76 3.64 0.04
CA VAL A 32 8.17 2.66 -0.88
C VAL A 32 6.66 2.57 -0.65
N ASP A 33 6.25 2.49 0.62
CA ASP A 33 4.85 2.44 1.01
C ASP A 33 4.06 3.64 0.45
N ARG A 34 4.57 4.86 0.64
CA ARG A 34 3.90 6.08 0.19
C ARG A 34 3.68 6.11 -1.33
N VAL A 35 4.68 5.73 -2.11
CA VAL A 35 4.58 5.72 -3.59
C VAL A 35 3.45 4.79 -4.03
N TYR A 36 3.41 3.57 -3.49
CA TYR A 36 2.42 2.57 -3.91
C TYR A 36 1.05 2.77 -3.27
N MET A 37 0.97 3.34 -2.07
CA MET A 37 -0.30 3.73 -1.45
C MET A 37 -1.01 4.81 -2.27
N ASN A 38 -0.26 5.81 -2.77
CA ASN A 38 -0.81 6.82 -3.67
C ASN A 38 -1.38 6.18 -4.94
N PHE A 39 -0.70 5.18 -5.50
CA PHE A 39 -1.21 4.43 -6.64
C PHE A 39 -2.51 3.69 -6.33
N VAL A 40 -2.58 2.98 -5.20
CA VAL A 40 -3.80 2.25 -4.79
C VAL A 40 -4.96 3.20 -4.54
N GLN A 41 -4.72 4.34 -3.88
CA GLN A 41 -5.73 5.36 -3.64
C GLN A 41 -6.23 5.99 -4.95
N ALA A 42 -5.32 6.32 -5.87
CA ALA A 42 -5.67 6.93 -7.15
C ALA A 42 -6.49 5.97 -8.05
N THR A 43 -6.20 4.67 -8.00
CA THR A 43 -6.85 3.68 -8.87
C THR A 43 -8.11 3.06 -8.28
N THR A 44 -8.20 2.95 -6.95
CA THR A 44 -9.34 2.30 -6.29
C THR A 44 -10.25 3.27 -5.54
N GLY A 45 -9.82 4.52 -5.28
CA GLY A 45 -10.55 5.51 -4.49
C GLY A 45 -10.38 5.36 -2.97
N HIS A 46 -9.67 4.32 -2.52
CA HIS A 46 -9.43 4.04 -1.10
C HIS A 46 -8.01 3.49 -0.91
N GLY A 47 -7.51 3.52 0.31
CA GLY A 47 -6.19 2.97 0.65
C GLY A 47 -6.21 2.24 1.99
N GLY A 48 -5.15 1.49 2.27
CA GLY A 48 -5.01 0.78 3.54
C GLY A 48 -4.11 -0.44 3.43
N TRP A 49 -3.95 -1.12 4.56
CA TRP A 49 -3.11 -2.31 4.67
C TRP A 49 -3.94 -3.54 5.08
N PRO A 50 -3.54 -4.77 4.72
CA PRO A 50 -2.36 -5.11 3.92
C PRO A 50 -2.47 -4.56 2.49
N MET A 51 -1.38 -4.02 1.95
CA MET A 51 -1.33 -3.46 0.60
C MET A 51 -0.65 -4.47 -0.33
N ASN A 52 -1.30 -4.79 -1.44
CA ASN A 52 -0.79 -5.70 -2.46
C ASN A 52 -0.75 -4.94 -3.79
N VAL A 53 0.43 -4.90 -4.42
CA VAL A 53 0.64 -4.19 -5.68
C VAL A 53 1.46 -5.05 -6.62
N TRP A 54 1.01 -5.15 -7.87
CA TRP A 54 1.70 -5.86 -8.94
C TRP A 54 2.38 -4.85 -9.86
N LEU A 55 3.66 -5.10 -10.10
CA LEU A 55 4.56 -4.21 -10.82
C LEU A 55 5.01 -4.85 -12.13
N MET A 56 5.21 -4.00 -13.13
CA MET A 56 6.01 -4.34 -14.30
C MET A 56 7.49 -4.49 -13.88
N PRO A 57 8.36 -5.14 -14.69
CA PRO A 57 9.79 -5.30 -14.39
C PRO A 57 10.56 -3.99 -14.21
N ASP A 58 10.06 -2.88 -14.77
CA ASP A 58 10.58 -1.52 -14.60
C ASP A 58 9.99 -0.79 -13.36
N LEU A 59 9.39 -1.56 -12.45
CA LEU A 59 8.81 -1.13 -11.17
C LEU A 59 7.55 -0.25 -11.28
N GLN A 60 6.98 -0.11 -12.48
CA GLN A 60 5.71 0.61 -12.66
C GLN A 60 4.53 -0.25 -12.17
N PRO A 61 3.73 0.20 -11.20
CA PRO A 61 2.53 -0.50 -10.77
C PRO A 61 1.45 -0.45 -11.84
N PHE A 62 0.75 -1.57 -12.02
CA PHE A 62 -0.36 -1.68 -12.97
C PHE A 62 -1.65 -2.22 -12.34
N VAL A 63 -1.54 -2.96 -11.22
CA VAL A 63 -2.69 -3.39 -10.41
C VAL A 63 -2.33 -3.23 -8.94
N GLY A 64 -3.29 -2.81 -8.12
CA GLY A 64 -3.10 -2.67 -6.69
C GLY A 64 -4.42 -2.75 -5.94
N GLY A 65 -4.34 -3.17 -4.69
CA GLY A 65 -5.50 -3.27 -3.80
C GLY A 65 -5.07 -3.54 -2.37
N THR A 66 -6.05 -3.55 -1.48
CA THR A 66 -5.80 -3.78 -0.06
C THR A 66 -5.98 -5.26 0.28
N TYR A 67 -7.06 -5.59 0.96
CA TYR A 67 -7.36 -6.93 1.41
C TYR A 67 -8.03 -7.78 0.31
N PHE A 68 -7.47 -8.97 0.09
CA PHE A 68 -8.09 -10.02 -0.72
C PHE A 68 -8.27 -11.28 0.14
N PRO A 69 -9.50 -11.82 0.27
CA PRO A 69 -9.72 -13.10 0.97
C PRO A 69 -9.01 -14.23 0.21
N PRO A 70 -8.67 -15.37 0.83
CA PRO A 70 -7.97 -16.46 0.14
C PRO A 70 -8.82 -17.04 -1.01
N ASP A 71 -10.10 -17.23 -0.74
CA ASP A 71 -11.11 -17.79 -1.65
C ASP A 71 -12.18 -16.76 -2.04
N ASP A 72 -12.89 -17.04 -3.13
CA ASP A 72 -14.01 -16.23 -3.60
C ASP A 72 -15.15 -16.22 -2.57
N SER A 73 -15.76 -15.05 -2.40
CA SER A 73 -16.94 -14.86 -1.56
C SER A 73 -17.99 -14.03 -2.31
N THR A 74 -19.19 -13.92 -1.77
CA THR A 74 -20.29 -13.19 -2.42
C THR A 74 -19.89 -11.74 -2.73
N GLY A 75 -19.72 -11.45 -4.01
CA GLY A 75 -19.36 -10.11 -4.50
C GLY A 75 -17.87 -9.75 -4.41
N ARG A 76 -16.98 -10.68 -4.04
CA ARG A 76 -15.53 -10.43 -3.97
C ARG A 76 -14.72 -11.63 -4.43
N HIS A 77 -13.82 -11.39 -5.38
CA HIS A 77 -12.86 -12.41 -5.80
C HIS A 77 -11.77 -12.61 -4.74
N GLY A 78 -11.41 -13.87 -4.54
CA GLY A 78 -10.31 -14.28 -3.70
C GLY A 78 -8.96 -14.06 -4.35
N PHE A 79 -7.92 -14.10 -3.53
CA PHE A 79 -6.55 -13.83 -3.91
C PHE A 79 -6.06 -14.85 -4.94
N LYS A 80 -6.44 -16.13 -4.81
CA LYS A 80 -6.15 -17.16 -5.79
C LYS A 80 -6.69 -16.81 -7.18
N THR A 81 -7.96 -16.38 -7.26
CA THR A 81 -8.61 -15.98 -8.51
C THR A 81 -7.94 -14.76 -9.12
N ILE A 82 -7.59 -13.77 -8.30
CA ILE A 82 -6.86 -12.57 -8.73
C ILE A 82 -5.49 -12.94 -9.31
N LEU A 83 -4.70 -13.78 -8.62
CA LEU A 83 -3.38 -14.20 -9.09
C LEU A 83 -3.47 -14.90 -10.46
N LEU A 84 -4.35 -15.89 -10.61
CA LEU A 84 -4.49 -16.62 -11.87
C LEU A 84 -4.99 -15.72 -13.01
N PHE A 85 -5.89 -14.78 -12.71
CA PHE A 85 -6.34 -13.79 -13.68
C PHE A 85 -5.17 -12.92 -14.15
N LEU A 86 -4.32 -12.44 -13.24
CA LEU A 86 -3.16 -11.62 -13.59
C LEU A 86 -2.13 -12.40 -14.41
N VAL A 87 -1.89 -13.68 -14.10
CA VAL A 87 -1.01 -14.55 -14.92
C VAL A 87 -1.54 -14.67 -16.34
N LYS A 88 -2.86 -14.86 -16.51
CA LYS A 88 -3.48 -14.90 -17.84
C LYS A 88 -3.31 -13.57 -18.57
N GLN A 89 -3.62 -12.45 -17.91
CA GLN A 89 -3.48 -11.12 -18.52
C GLN A 89 -2.03 -10.78 -18.88
N TRP A 90 -1.07 -11.22 -18.07
CA TRP A 90 0.35 -11.06 -18.36
C TRP A 90 0.74 -11.78 -19.65
N LYS A 91 0.30 -13.04 -19.83
CA LYS A 91 0.59 -13.84 -21.02
C LYS A 91 -0.09 -13.32 -22.28
N GLU A 92 -1.33 -12.85 -22.16
CA GLU A 92 -2.17 -12.50 -23.31
C GLU A 92 -2.09 -11.01 -23.69
N ASN A 93 -1.84 -10.11 -22.74
CA ASN A 93 -2.06 -8.67 -22.90
C ASN A 93 -0.94 -7.81 -22.28
N GLN A 94 0.30 -8.31 -22.21
CA GLN A 94 1.42 -7.65 -21.53
C GLN A 94 1.62 -6.18 -21.92
N THR A 95 1.58 -5.86 -23.23
CA THR A 95 1.74 -4.50 -23.74
C THR A 95 0.65 -3.56 -23.21
N ARG A 96 -0.60 -4.05 -23.13
CA ARG A 96 -1.73 -3.27 -22.62
C ARG A 96 -1.60 -2.99 -21.13
N LEU A 97 -1.15 -3.97 -20.35
CA LEU A 97 -0.89 -3.79 -18.91
C LEU A 97 0.19 -2.74 -18.65
N GLY A 98 1.28 -2.77 -19.42
CA GLY A 98 2.35 -1.77 -19.34
C GLY A 98 1.85 -0.35 -19.66
N MET A 99 1.04 -0.19 -20.70
CA MET A 99 0.46 1.12 -21.04
C MET A 99 -0.44 1.67 -19.92
N GLN A 100 -1.31 0.83 -19.33
CA GLN A 100 -2.20 1.25 -18.25
C GLN A 100 -1.43 1.69 -16.99
N GLY A 101 -0.41 0.92 -16.59
CA GLY A 101 0.45 1.29 -15.46
C GLY A 101 1.18 2.62 -15.70
N SER A 102 1.70 2.83 -16.91
CA SER A 102 2.44 4.06 -17.27
C SER A 102 1.61 5.34 -17.18
N LEU A 103 0.32 5.29 -17.56
CA LEU A 103 -0.58 6.46 -17.55
C LEU A 103 -0.88 6.92 -16.13
N VAL A 104 -1.24 5.97 -15.25
CA VAL A 104 -1.51 6.28 -13.84
C VAL A 104 -0.25 6.80 -13.14
N MET A 105 0.91 6.19 -13.42
CA MET A 105 2.16 6.62 -12.82
C MET A 105 2.63 8.00 -13.30
N THR A 106 2.35 8.37 -14.54
CA THR A 106 2.63 9.72 -15.03
C THR A 106 1.82 10.76 -14.26
N ALA A 107 0.53 10.48 -14.01
CA ALA A 107 -0.33 11.35 -13.21
C ALA A 107 0.14 11.46 -11.74
N ILE A 108 0.54 10.35 -11.12
CA ILE A 108 1.07 10.34 -9.76
C ILE A 108 2.40 11.09 -9.67
N LYS A 109 3.31 10.90 -10.63
CA LYS A 109 4.60 11.62 -10.68
C LYS A 109 4.37 13.12 -10.81
N GLN A 110 3.48 13.58 -11.68
CA GLN A 110 3.13 15.00 -11.79
C GLN A 110 2.59 15.57 -10.48
N GLN A 111 1.76 14.82 -9.76
CA GLN A 111 1.25 15.24 -8.46
C GLN A 111 2.34 15.26 -7.38
N LEU A 112 3.24 14.28 -7.37
CA LEU A 112 4.40 14.23 -6.47
C LEU A 112 5.39 15.35 -6.76
N ASP A 113 5.66 15.67 -8.03
CA ASP A 113 6.56 16.76 -8.43
C ASP A 113 6.00 18.11 -7.99
N VAL A 114 4.68 18.32 -8.04
CA VAL A 114 4.03 19.51 -7.47
C VAL A 114 4.19 19.56 -5.94
N ILE A 115 4.06 18.43 -5.25
CA ILE A 115 4.25 18.34 -3.79
C ILE A 115 5.72 18.55 -3.39
N MET A 116 6.67 18.06 -4.20
CA MET A 116 8.11 18.14 -3.94
C MET A 116 8.73 19.48 -4.37
N SER A 117 8.14 20.16 -5.36
CA SER A 117 8.54 21.52 -5.76
C SER A 117 7.98 22.61 -4.84
N ALA A 118 6.93 22.31 -4.07
CA ALA A 118 6.58 23.11 -2.91
C ALA A 118 7.72 23.01 -1.89
N GLN A 119 8.41 24.12 -1.61
CA GLN A 119 9.38 24.20 -0.53
C GLN A 119 8.70 23.79 0.79
N GLN A 120 8.88 22.54 1.19
CA GLN A 120 8.47 22.09 2.52
C GLN A 120 9.41 22.75 3.52
N LYS A 121 8.98 23.89 4.08
CA LYS A 121 9.60 24.41 5.29
C LYS A 121 9.44 23.38 6.39
N ALA A 122 10.51 23.11 7.11
CA ALA A 122 10.44 22.31 8.32
C ALA A 122 9.36 22.91 9.25
N PRO A 123 8.57 22.06 9.95
CA PRO A 123 7.60 22.55 10.92
C PRO A 123 8.28 23.45 11.94
N GLU A 124 7.65 24.57 12.30
CA GLU A 124 8.17 25.43 13.35
C GLU A 124 8.30 24.66 14.68
N THR A 125 9.26 25.03 15.53
CA THR A 125 9.49 24.36 16.82
C THR A 125 8.22 24.25 17.66
N LYS A 126 7.38 25.29 17.66
CA LYS A 126 6.08 25.28 18.37
C LYS A 126 5.13 24.19 17.88
N CYS A 127 5.17 23.87 16.59
CA CYS A 127 4.38 22.81 15.98
C CYS A 127 4.83 21.44 16.52
N ILE A 128 6.15 21.25 16.64
CA ILE A 128 6.76 20.03 17.18
C ILE A 128 6.44 19.87 18.67
N GLU A 129 6.57 20.93 19.46
CA GLU A 129 6.25 20.91 20.90
C GLU A 129 4.77 20.60 21.16
N SER A 130 3.88 21.16 20.35
CA SER A 130 2.43 20.89 20.40
C SER A 130 2.12 19.43 20.06
N LEU A 131 2.74 18.90 19.00
CA LEU A 131 2.59 17.48 18.64
C LEU A 131 3.09 16.58 19.78
N PHE A 132 4.28 16.87 20.33
CA PHE A 132 4.86 16.10 21.43
C PHE A 132 3.92 16.07 22.64
N THR A 133 3.40 17.22 23.04
CA THR A 133 2.49 17.33 24.20
C THR A 133 1.21 16.50 24.01
N LYS A 134 0.63 16.52 22.79
CA LYS A 134 -0.57 15.74 22.48
C LYS A 134 -0.29 14.23 22.44
N LEU A 135 0.84 13.83 21.87
CA LEU A 135 1.25 12.43 21.84
C LEU A 135 1.57 11.92 23.24
N SER A 136 2.37 12.64 24.03
CA SER A 136 2.70 12.24 25.40
C SER A 136 1.48 12.14 26.29
N GLY A 137 0.50 13.04 26.14
CA GLY A 137 -0.74 13.00 26.90
C GLY A 137 -1.72 11.89 26.47
N SER A 138 -1.54 11.28 25.30
CA SER A 138 -2.41 10.22 24.79
C SER A 138 -1.77 8.83 24.79
N PHE A 139 -0.51 8.73 25.23
CA PHE A 139 0.21 7.47 25.35
C PHE A 139 -0.29 6.67 26.55
N ASP A 140 -0.70 5.43 26.32
CA ASP A 140 -1.07 4.49 27.38
C ASP A 140 0.19 3.79 27.89
N GLU A 141 0.71 4.22 29.04
CA GLU A 141 1.91 3.62 29.64
C GLU A 141 1.69 2.17 30.11
N THR A 142 0.45 1.75 30.33
CA THR A 142 0.13 0.41 30.85
C THR A 142 0.08 -0.62 29.73
N HIS A 143 -0.55 -0.28 28.60
CA HIS A 143 -0.79 -1.21 27.49
C HIS A 143 -0.05 -0.83 26.20
N GLY A 144 0.63 0.31 26.17
CA GLY A 144 1.28 0.85 24.98
C GLY A 144 0.31 1.42 23.94
N GLY A 145 0.86 2.27 23.07
CA GLY A 145 0.16 2.89 21.95
C GLY A 145 -0.67 4.12 22.33
N PHE A 146 -1.40 4.65 21.36
CA PHE A 146 -2.13 5.91 21.47
C PHE A 146 -3.63 5.72 21.20
N GLY A 147 -4.49 6.21 22.10
CA GLY A 147 -5.95 6.22 21.90
C GLY A 147 -6.61 4.84 21.74
N GLY A 148 -7.68 4.78 20.93
CA GLY A 148 -8.43 3.56 20.62
C GLY A 148 -7.79 2.71 19.52
N ALA A 149 -8.35 1.53 19.23
CA ALA A 149 -7.83 0.67 18.17
C ALA A 149 -8.09 1.26 16.77
N PRO A 150 -7.12 1.23 15.83
CA PRO A 150 -5.75 0.73 16.00
C PRO A 150 -4.85 1.75 16.73
N ARG A 151 -4.09 1.29 17.74
CA ARG A 151 -3.35 2.15 18.70
C ARG A 151 -2.04 2.77 18.16
N PHE A 152 -1.97 3.04 16.86
CA PHE A 152 -0.82 3.69 16.25
C PHE A 152 -0.93 5.22 16.35
N PRO A 153 0.19 5.94 16.50
CA PRO A 153 0.17 7.39 16.37
C PRO A 153 -0.29 7.74 14.95
N GLN A 154 -1.27 8.64 14.84
CA GLN A 154 -1.77 9.18 13.57
C GLN A 154 -1.41 10.65 13.48
N PRO A 155 -0.21 11.02 12.98
CA PRO A 155 0.24 12.41 12.95
C PRO A 155 -0.75 13.36 12.24
N SER A 156 -1.48 12.85 11.24
CA SER A 156 -2.46 13.63 10.46
C SER A 156 -3.70 14.07 11.24
N THR A 157 -3.98 13.53 12.43
CA THR A 157 -5.09 13.96 13.28
C THR A 157 -4.70 15.05 14.28
N TYR A 158 -3.42 15.42 14.33
CA TYR A 158 -2.89 16.39 15.29
C TYR A 158 -2.55 17.76 14.68
N PHE A 159 -2.65 17.88 13.35
CA PHE A 159 -2.40 19.09 12.55
C PHE A 159 -3.66 19.53 11.80
#